data_AF-A0A2E8TGF9-F1
#
_entry.id   AF-A0A2E8TGF9-F1
#
_cell.length_a   1.000
_cell.length_b   1.000
_cell.length_c   1.000
_cell.angle_alpha   90.00
_cell.angle_beta   90.00
_cell.angle_gamma   90.00
#
_symmetry.space_group_name_H-M   'P 1'
#
loop_
_entity.id
_entity.type
_entity.pdbx_description
1 polymer ?
#
loop_
_entity_poly.entity_id
_entity_poly.type
_entity_poly.pdbx_seq_one_letter_code
_entity_poly.pdbx_strand_id
1 'polypeptide(L)'
;MAEIKEAARPGFAAVVFSTFGTVFIAELGDKTQLATLLLSAQSGSPWLVFLGAALALICSSLVGVLLGQWLARTLPPERLETMAGVLMVALGLWLGAQAAQTLLLDTTGL
;
A
#
# COMPACT_ATOMS: atom_id res chain seq x y z
N MET A 1 15.00 28.60 27.50
CA MET A 1 13.78 28.95 26.77
C MET A 1 14.06 28.69 25.29
N ALA A 2 13.65 27.55 24.76
CA ALA A 2 13.79 27.24 23.34
C ALA A 2 12.56 27.80 22.61
N GLU A 3 12.80 28.72 21.68
CA GLU A 3 11.79 29.31 20.81
C GLU A 3 11.30 28.22 19.84
N ILE A 4 10.09 27.69 20.06
CA ILE A 4 9.46 26.80 19.07
C ILE A 4 9.02 27.71 17.92
N LYS A 5 9.90 27.80 16.91
CA LYS A 5 9.61 28.47 15.65
C LYS A 5 8.40 27.78 15.01
N GLU A 6 7.27 28.48 14.94
CA GLU A 6 6.08 27.98 14.23
C GLU A 6 6.49 27.64 12.79
N ALA A 7 6.38 26.36 12.44
CA ALA A 7 6.61 25.91 11.08
C ALA A 7 5.53 26.55 10.20
N ALA A 8 5.94 27.38 9.24
CA ALA A 8 5.05 27.98 8.26
C ALA A 8 4.20 26.88 7.60
N ARG A 9 2.87 27.10 7.51
CA ARG A 9 1.94 26.14 6.89
C ARG A 9 2.42 25.84 5.47
N PRO A 10 2.68 24.57 5.11
CA PRO A 10 3.12 24.24 3.76
C PRO A 10 2.04 24.71 2.77
N GLY A 11 2.49 25.37 1.70
CA GLY A 11 1.57 25.78 0.63
C GLY A 11 0.86 24.56 0.03
N PHE A 12 -0.35 24.75 -0.51
CA PHE A 12 -1.14 23.67 -1.12
C PHE A 12 -0.33 22.82 -2.11
N ALA A 13 0.46 23.49 -2.97
CA ALA A 13 1.36 22.81 -3.91
C ALA A 13 2.39 21.93 -3.20
N ALA A 14 2.98 22.40 -2.10
CA ALA A 14 3.95 21.63 -1.32
C ALA A 14 3.32 20.36 -0.72
N VAL A 15 2.08 20.45 -0.23
CA VAL A 15 1.33 19.28 0.29
C VAL A 15 1.00 18.28 -0.83
N VAL A 16 0.57 18.76 -2.00
CA VAL A 16 0.27 17.90 -3.15
C VAL A 16 1.53 17.18 -3.62
N PHE A 17 2.63 17.90 -3.85
CA PHE A 17 3.87 17.30 -4.35
C PHE A 17 4.54 16.38 -3.33
N SER A 18 4.52 16.71 -2.03
CA SER A 18 5.08 15.83 -1.01
C SER A 18 4.27 14.54 -0.88
N THR A 19 2.95 14.65 -0.77
CA THR A 19 2.07 13.48 -0.62
C THR A 19 2.10 12.62 -1.88
N PHE A 20 1.98 13.22 -3.06
CA PHE A 20 2.07 12.51 -4.32
C PHE A 20 3.44 11.85 -4.46
N GLY A 21 4.54 12.57 -4.22
CA GLY A 21 5.89 12.03 -4.34
C GLY A 21 6.14 10.85 -3.41
N THR A 22 5.77 10.97 -2.13
CA THR A 22 5.93 9.89 -1.15
C THR A 22 5.10 8.67 -1.52
N VAL A 23 3.82 8.84 -1.85
CA VAL A 23 2.94 7.72 -2.22
C VAL A 23 3.36 7.10 -3.55
N PHE A 24 3.71 7.92 -4.54
CA PHE A 24 4.14 7.44 -5.85
C PHE A 24 5.39 6.59 -5.75
N ILE A 25 6.40 7.01 -4.98
CA ILE A 25 7.62 6.22 -4.75
C ILE A 25 7.30 4.95 -3.94
N ALA A 26 6.42 5.02 -2.94
CA ALA A 26 6.04 3.87 -2.12
C ALA A 26 5.27 2.80 -2.92
N GLU A 27 4.44 3.22 -3.87
CA GLU A 27 3.58 2.34 -4.68
C GLU A 27 4.19 1.97 -6.05
N LEU A 28 5.29 2.60 -6.46
CA LEU A 28 5.91 2.39 -7.76
C LEU A 28 6.40 0.94 -7.91
N GLY A 29 5.85 0.23 -8.89
CA GLY A 29 6.24 -1.15 -9.16
C GLY A 29 5.56 -2.19 -8.26
N ASP A 30 4.46 -1.84 -7.60
CA ASP A 30 3.65 -2.83 -6.91
C ASP A 30 3.17 -3.94 -7.87
N LYS A 31 2.95 -5.13 -7.32
CA LYS A 31 2.49 -6.33 -8.04
C LYS A 31 1.20 -6.07 -8.80
N THR A 32 0.31 -5.21 -8.29
CA THR A 32 -0.92 -4.83 -9.00
C THR A 32 -0.66 -4.03 -10.27
N GLN A 33 0.37 -3.18 -10.30
CA GLN A 33 0.76 -2.40 -11.48
C GLN A 33 1.33 -3.31 -12.56
N LEU A 34 2.21 -4.25 -12.19
CA LEU A 34 2.75 -5.24 -13.13
C LEU A 34 1.65 -6.16 -13.69
N ALA A 35 0.73 -6.63 -12.84
CA ALA A 35 -0.40 -7.43 -13.28
C ALA A 35 -1.30 -6.67 -14.27
N THR A 36 -1.59 -5.39 -13.98
CA THR A 36 -2.41 -4.54 -14.86
C THR A 36 -1.70 -4.28 -16.19
N LEU A 37 -0.39 -4.04 -16.18
CA LEU A 37 0.42 -3.84 -17.38
C LEU A 37 0.45 -5.10 -18.25
N LEU A 38 0.68 -6.28 -17.65
CA LEU A 38 0.68 -7.56 -18.36
C LEU A 38 -0.71 -7.91 -18.92
N LEU A 39 -1.78 -7.61 -18.18
CA LEU A 39 -3.15 -7.83 -18.63
C LEU A 39 -3.52 -6.89 -19.78
N SER A 40 -3.07 -5.63 -19.71
CA SER A 40 -3.22 -4.64 -20.79
C SER A 40 -2.50 -5.11 -22.05
N ALA A 41 -1.26 -5.59 -21.91
CA ALA A 41 -0.46 -6.11 -23.01
C ALA A 41 -1.07 -7.37 -23.66
N GLN A 42 -1.68 -8.27 -22.87
CA GLN A 42 -2.29 -9.50 -23.39
C GLN A 42 -3.69 -9.31 -23.98
N SER A 43 -4.50 -8.42 -23.42
CA SER A 43 -5.91 -8.26 -23.84
C SER A 43 -6.09 -7.56 -25.19
N GLY A 44 -5.10 -6.77 -25.62
CA GLY A 44 -5.24 -5.88 -26.78
C GLY A 44 -6.25 -4.74 -26.59
N SER A 45 -6.86 -4.62 -25.40
CA SER A 45 -7.91 -3.65 -25.07
C SER A 45 -7.55 -2.85 -23.81
N PRO A 46 -6.61 -1.89 -23.91
CA PRO A 46 -6.05 -1.18 -22.75
C PRO A 46 -7.10 -0.40 -21.94
N TRP A 47 -8.10 0.18 -22.61
CA TRP A 47 -9.19 0.91 -21.95
C TRP A 47 -10.05 0.03 -21.06
N LEU A 48 -10.29 -1.22 -21.47
CA LEU A 48 -11.14 -2.16 -20.74
C LEU A 48 -10.40 -2.66 -19.49
N VAL A 49 -9.10 -2.89 -19.62
CA VAL A 49 -8.22 -3.21 -18.48
C VAL A 49 -8.10 -2.03 -17.52
N PHE A 50 -7.98 -0.80 -18.02
CA PHE A 50 -7.99 0.40 -17.19
C PHE A 50 -9.27 0.52 -16.37
N LEU A 51 -10.46 0.39 -16.99
CA LEU A 51 -11.72 0.42 -16.26
C LEU A 51 -11.82 -0.72 -15.23
N GLY A 52 -11.43 -1.94 -15.60
CA GLY A 52 -11.45 -3.08 -14.70
C GLY A 52 -10.55 -2.88 -13.47
N ALA A 53 -9.32 -2.42 -13.69
CA ALA A 53 -8.36 -2.12 -12.61
C ALA A 53 -8.82 -0.95 -11.74
N ALA A 54 -9.37 0.12 -12.34
CA ALA A 54 -9.93 1.25 -11.61
C ALA A 54 -11.11 0.83 -10.74
N LEU A 55 -12.03 0.03 -11.26
CA LEU A 55 -13.16 -0.51 -10.50
C LEU A 55 -12.69 -1.43 -9.38
N ALA A 56 -11.72 -2.30 -9.64
CA ALA A 56 -11.13 -3.16 -8.62
C ALA A 56 -10.51 -2.35 -7.47
N LEU A 57 -9.77 -1.28 -7.79
CA LEU A 57 -9.17 -0.38 -6.81
C LEU A 57 -10.23 0.35 -5.97
N ILE A 58 -11.27 0.88 -6.61
CA ILE A 58 -12.38 1.56 -5.92
C ILE A 58 -13.09 0.59 -4.98
N CYS A 59 -13.43 -0.60 -5.47
CA CYS A 59 -14.11 -1.63 -4.67
C CYS A 59 -13.26 -2.08 -3.47
N SER A 60 -11.98 -2.37 -3.71
CA SER A 60 -11.04 -2.76 -2.65
C SER A 60 -10.88 -1.68 -1.59
N SER A 61 -10.69 -0.42 -2.03
CA SER A 61 -10.59 0.73 -1.12
C SER A 61 -11.88 0.95 -0.34
N LEU A 62 -13.05 0.81 -0.97
CA LEU A 62 -14.33 0.96 -0.31
C LEU A 62 -14.50 -0.08 0.80
N VAL A 63 -14.19 -1.35 0.52
CA VAL A 63 -14.22 -2.42 1.53
C VAL A 63 -13.24 -2.10 2.67
N GLY A 64 -12.01 -1.69 2.35
CA GLY A 64 -11.01 -1.30 3.34
C GLY A 64 -11.46 -0.15 4.24
N VAL A 65 -12.06 0.90 3.67
CA VAL A 65 -12.58 2.05 4.43
C VAL A 65 -13.77 1.66 5.30
N LEU A 66 -14.71 0.86 4.79
CA LEU A 66 -15.87 0.42 5.57
C LEU A 66 -15.44 -0.45 6.77
N LEU A 67 -14.55 -1.42 6.53
CA LEU A 67 -14.00 -2.27 7.59
C LEU A 67 -13.16 -1.45 8.58
N GLY A 68 -12.30 -0.56 8.10
CA GLY A 68 -11.48 0.32 8.93
C GLY A 68 -12.34 1.24 9.79
N GLN A 69 -13.38 1.84 9.22
CA GLN A 69 -14.34 2.68 9.95
C GLN A 69 -15.10 1.88 11.01
N TRP A 70 -15.56 0.67 10.67
CA TRP A 70 -16.22 -0.22 11.64
C TRP A 70 -15.27 -0.55 12.80
N LEU A 71 -14.04 -0.94 12.48
CA LEU A 71 -13.05 -1.32 13.48
C LEU A 71 -12.68 -0.16 14.40
N ALA A 72 -12.50 1.04 13.84
CA ALA A 72 -12.22 2.27 14.58
C ALA A 72 -13.35 2.71 15.52
N ARG A 73 -14.61 2.31 15.25
CA ARG A 73 -15.74 2.55 16.16
C ARG A 73 -15.83 1.51 17.28
N THR A 74 -15.37 0.29 17.02
CA THR A 74 -15.47 -0.83 17.99
C THR A 74 -14.29 -0.92 18.96
N LEU A 75 -13.11 -0.45 18.56
CA LEU A 75 -11.87 -0.61 19.33
C LEU A 75 -11.28 0.75 19.72
N PRO A 76 -10.62 0.82 20.90
CA PRO A 76 -9.85 2.00 21.26
C PRO A 76 -8.64 2.17 20.32
N PRO A 77 -8.26 3.43 19.97
CA PRO A 77 -7.22 3.71 18.99
C PRO A 77 -5.88 3.04 19.28
N GLU A 78 -5.49 2.96 20.56
CA GLU A 78 -4.19 2.42 20.97
C GLU A 78 -4.08 0.92 20.65
N ARG A 79 -5.19 0.19 20.79
CA ARG A 79 -5.23 -1.24 20.43
C ARG A 79 -5.19 -1.43 18.92
N LEU A 80 -5.89 -0.57 18.17
CA LEU A 80 -5.89 -0.63 16.71
C LEU A 80 -4.50 -0.41 16.13
N GLU A 81 -3.78 0.61 16.62
CA GLU A 81 -2.41 0.91 16.21
C GLU A 81 -1.45 -0.22 16.57
N THR A 82 -1.55 -0.76 17.78
CA THR A 82 -0.71 -1.89 18.21
C THR A 82 -0.97 -3.13 17.35
N MET A 83 -2.25 -3.45 17.07
CA MET A 83 -2.61 -4.58 16.22
C MET A 83 -2.11 -4.40 14.78
N ALA A 84 -2.25 -3.21 14.21
CA ALA A 84 -1.74 -2.91 12.88
C ALA A 84 -0.21 -3.06 12.81
N GLY A 85 0.52 -2.55 13.81
CA GLY A 85 1.96 -2.70 13.91
C GLY A 85 2.41 -4.16 14.03
N VAL A 86 1.76 -4.94 14.92
CA VAL A 86 2.04 -6.37 15.09
C VAL A 86 1.77 -7.14 13.79
N LEU A 87 0.64 -6.86 13.13
CA LEU A 87 0.29 -7.48 11.85
C LEU A 87 1.34 -7.15 10.78
N MET A 88 1.79 -5.90 10.72
CA MET A 88 2.80 -5.46 9.76
C MET A 88 4.14 -6.18 9.96
N VAL A 89 4.61 -6.30 11.21
CA VAL A 89 5.83 -7.05 11.55
C VAL A 89 5.67 -8.54 11.22
N ALA A 90 4.53 -9.13 11.57
CA ALA A 90 4.25 -10.54 11.30
C ALA A 90 4.24 -10.83 9.80
N LEU A 91 3.57 -10.00 8.99
CA LEU A 91 3.56 -10.12 7.53
C LEU A 91 4.94 -9.92 6.93
N GLY A 92 5.71 -8.95 7.42
CA GLY A 92 7.08 -8.71 6.98
C GLY A 92 8.00 -9.91 7.24
N LEU A 93 7.94 -10.48 8.44
CA LEU A 93 8.69 -11.69 8.80
C LEU A 93 8.25 -12.90 7.96
N TRP A 94 6.95 -13.08 7.76
CA TRP A 94 6.40 -14.14 6.93
C TRP A 94 6.88 -14.04 5.48
N LEU A 95 6.75 -12.86 4.87
CA LEU A 95 7.18 -12.61 3.49
C LEU A 95 8.70 -12.78 3.35
N GLY A 96 9.48 -12.30 4.33
CA GLY A 96 10.93 -12.48 4.35
C GLY A 96 11.32 -13.95 4.46
N ALA A 97 10.66 -14.73 5.33
CA ALA A 97 10.87 -16.16 5.44
C ALA A 97 10.48 -16.91 4.16
N GLN A 98 9.35 -16.56 3.55
CA GLN A 98 8.91 -17.13 2.27
C GLN A 98 9.92 -16.85 1.15
N ALA A 99 10.43 -15.61 1.07
CA ALA A 99 11.47 -15.24 0.11
C ALA A 99 12.77 -16.01 0.35
N ALA A 100 13.20 -16.15 1.61
CA ALA A 100 14.39 -16.93 1.96
C ALA A 100 14.22 -18.42 1.64
N GLN A 101 13.07 -19.01 1.93
CA GLN A 101 12.75 -20.39 1.55
C GLN A 101 12.78 -20.59 0.05
N THR A 102 12.18 -19.66 -0.71
CA THR A 102 12.18 -19.71 -2.18
C THR A 102 13.61 -19.65 -2.71
N LEU A 103 14.43 -18.74 -2.18
CA LEU A 103 15.83 -18.59 -2.58
C LEU A 103 16.68 -19.82 -2.22
N LEU A 104 16.47 -20.40 -1.04
CA LEU A 104 17.19 -21.60 -0.60
C LEU A 104 16.80 -22.83 -1.43
N LEU A 105 15.51 -23.00 -1.74
CA LEU A 105 15.04 -24.13 -2.55
C LEU A 105 15.53 -24.03 -4.00
N ASP A 106 15.46 -22.84 -4.60
CA ASP A 106 15.90 -22.58 -5.98
C ASP A 106 17.43 -22.71 -6.15
N THR A 107 18.21 -22.35 -5.12
CA THR A 107 19.68 -22.55 -5.13
C THR A 107 20.11 -24.00 -4.87
N THR A 108 19.25 -24.83 -4.25
CA THR A 108 19.55 -26.25 -3.99
C THR A 108 19.19 -27.20 -5.13
N GLY A 109 18.57 -26.73 -6.21
CA GLY A 109 18.49 -27.43 -7.50
C GLY A 109 17.85 -28.83 -7.48
N LEU A 110 16.80 -29.04 -6.69
CA LEU A 110 15.86 -30.15 -6.87
C LEU A 110 14.67 -29.71 -7.74
#